data_AF-A0A8J5G6M7-F1
#
_entry.id   AF-A0A8J5G6M7-F1
#
_cell.length_a   1.000
_cell.length_b   1.000
_cell.length_c   1.000
_cell.angle_alpha   90.00
_cell.angle_beta   90.00
_cell.angle_gamma   90.00
#
_symmetry.space_group_name_H-M   'P 1'
#
loop_
_entity.id
_entity.type
_entity.pdbx_description
1 polymer ?
#
loop_
_entity_poly.entity_id
_entity_poly.type
_entity_poly.pdbx_seq_one_letter_code
_entity_poly.pdbx_strand_id
1 'polypeptide(L)'
;MREATKGGGWWEKIWGSKIHSFSMFSFINGTTTVVVWLGGIGTGRGPNNEKILCSCAALTNEAKMITVVKYVMRCVFEDAKNAPPPIEKLTAEGMVSVLWKGEGSLVEDLLHSMTPHLEPNLLIDLKSNIQAHDPSGSDNIETALRKLRDELRNFPCSKKCRHDAAADLIHIYAYTKVFFKIRKYKSVTSPPVYISPLDLGPKYADKMGSGFQEYCKTYGENYCLGQLIYWYSQMNADPDCRLVRARKGCLSLPDFSSYYAKTQKPLREHYSLRTVRFMMSRMEKEPQRPWPKDRIWLFKSNPKFFGSPMLDAVLNKCPLDKEMMHWLKTRPAVFQG
;
A
#
# COMPACT_ATOMS: atom_id res chain seq x y z
N MET A 1 -29.84 -18.50 28.68
CA MET A 1 -30.36 -17.17 29.05
C MET A 1 -29.20 -16.37 29.62
N ARG A 2 -28.92 -15.20 29.01
CA ARG A 2 -28.04 -14.09 29.43
C ARG A 2 -26.52 -14.38 29.50
N GLU A 3 -25.73 -13.96 28.51
CA GLU A 3 -25.26 -12.59 28.20
C GLU A 3 -24.20 -12.04 29.17
N ALA A 4 -22.98 -11.87 28.65
CA ALA A 4 -22.16 -10.68 28.85
C ALA A 4 -21.16 -10.57 27.69
N THR A 5 -21.64 -10.03 26.58
CA THR A 5 -20.87 -9.51 25.45
C THR A 5 -19.94 -8.40 25.93
N LYS A 6 -18.66 -8.70 26.16
CA LYS A 6 -17.63 -7.66 26.29
C LYS A 6 -17.36 -7.05 24.92
N GLY A 7 -18.07 -5.97 24.63
CA GLY A 7 -17.86 -5.08 23.50
C GLY A 7 -16.54 -4.30 23.64
N GLY A 8 -15.44 -4.93 23.24
CA GLY A 8 -14.22 -4.23 22.87
C GLY A 8 -14.35 -3.65 21.45
N GLY A 9 -13.89 -2.42 21.27
CA GLY A 9 -13.90 -1.74 19.95
C GLY A 9 -13.12 -2.53 18.90
N TRP A 10 -13.39 -2.33 17.61
CA TRP A 10 -12.70 -3.08 16.54
C TRP A 10 -11.16 -2.94 16.60
N TRP A 11 -10.64 -1.78 17.01
CA TRP A 11 -9.19 -1.63 17.24
C TRP A 11 -8.70 -2.40 18.48
N GLU A 12 -9.49 -2.56 19.54
CA GLU A 12 -9.13 -3.44 20.67
C GLU A 12 -9.14 -4.92 20.25
N LYS A 13 -9.99 -5.31 19.29
CA LYS A 13 -9.95 -6.68 18.72
C LYS A 13 -8.74 -6.90 17.80
N ILE A 14 -8.25 -5.87 17.14
CA ILE A 14 -7.05 -5.93 16.29
C ILE A 14 -5.76 -5.83 17.10
N TRP A 15 -5.74 -4.99 18.12
CA TRP A 15 -4.53 -4.64 18.88
C TRP A 15 -4.47 -5.35 20.24
N GLY A 16 -5.61 -5.63 20.89
CA GLY A 16 -5.68 -6.19 22.25
C GLY A 16 -5.46 -7.70 22.36
N SER A 17 -5.36 -8.44 21.25
CA SER A 17 -5.14 -9.91 21.27
C SER A 17 -3.91 -10.39 20.49
N LYS A 18 -3.18 -9.50 19.78
CA LYS A 18 -2.11 -9.90 18.85
C LYS A 18 -0.86 -9.01 18.84
N ILE A 19 -0.45 -8.45 19.98
CA ILE A 19 0.92 -7.91 20.15
C ILE A 19 1.92 -9.06 20.35
N HIS A 20 1.96 -9.93 19.34
CA HIS A 20 3.09 -10.78 18.98
C HIS A 20 3.23 -10.89 17.45
N SER A 21 2.40 -10.23 16.62
CA SER A 21 2.40 -10.56 15.18
C SER A 21 2.19 -9.43 14.19
N PHE A 22 2.16 -8.15 14.59
CA PHE A 22 1.98 -7.06 13.62
C PHE A 22 2.91 -5.86 13.88
N SER A 23 4.19 -6.16 14.08
CA SER A 23 5.24 -5.34 13.47
C SER A 23 5.30 -5.77 12.00
N MET A 24 5.23 -4.87 11.03
CA MET A 24 5.33 -5.22 9.61
C MET A 24 6.72 -5.82 9.34
N PHE A 25 6.79 -7.15 9.53
CA PHE A 25 7.87 -8.12 9.34
C PHE A 25 9.21 -7.79 10.00
N SER A 26 9.32 -8.21 11.26
CA SER A 26 10.48 -8.96 11.76
C SER A 26 10.06 -9.84 12.97
N PHE A 27 10.39 -11.13 12.88
CA PHE A 27 10.44 -12.18 13.91
C PHE A 27 9.15 -12.87 14.39
N ILE A 28 8.98 -14.12 13.90
CA ILE A 28 8.47 -15.24 14.70
C ILE A 28 9.55 -16.33 14.66
N ASN A 29 10.16 -16.64 15.80
CA ASN A 29 10.21 -17.99 16.33
C ASN A 29 10.58 -17.94 17.82
N GLY A 30 9.81 -18.68 18.61
CA GLY A 30 9.72 -18.53 20.06
C GLY A 30 11.04 -18.72 20.78
N THR A 31 11.37 -17.74 21.61
CA THR A 31 11.91 -17.90 22.96
C THR A 31 11.93 -16.51 23.59
N THR A 32 11.53 -16.46 24.84
CA THR A 32 11.38 -15.26 25.65
C THR A 32 12.69 -14.46 25.69
N THR A 33 12.86 -13.44 24.84
CA THR A 33 13.69 -12.25 25.06
C THR A 33 13.35 -11.19 24.00
N VAL A 34 12.86 -10.02 24.41
CA VAL A 34 12.75 -8.86 23.51
C VAL A 34 14.16 -8.34 23.25
N VAL A 35 14.72 -8.69 22.09
CA VAL A 35 15.95 -8.07 21.58
C VAL A 35 15.58 -7.27 20.33
N VAL A 36 15.59 -5.94 20.47
CA VAL A 36 15.54 -5.01 19.35
C VAL A 36 16.87 -5.12 18.60
N TRP A 37 16.86 -5.63 17.37
CA TRP A 37 18.06 -5.70 16.54
C TRP A 37 18.09 -4.51 15.58
N LEU A 38 18.96 -3.55 15.89
CA LEU A 38 19.39 -2.48 14.99
C LEU A 38 20.28 -3.12 13.91
N GLY A 39 19.83 -3.08 12.66
CA GLY A 39 20.70 -3.43 11.54
C GLY A 39 21.78 -2.36 11.37
N GLY A 40 23.02 -2.69 11.75
CA GLY A 40 24.22 -2.05 11.22
C GLY A 40 24.98 -1.10 12.15
N ILE A 41 25.30 -1.51 13.38
CA ILE A 41 26.57 -1.10 14.01
C ILE A 41 27.21 -2.40 14.50
N GLY A 42 28.51 -2.54 14.23
CA GLY A 42 29.28 -3.75 14.42
C GLY A 42 29.10 -4.38 15.81
N THR A 43 29.27 -5.70 15.83
CA THR A 43 29.29 -6.57 17.00
C THR A 43 30.25 -6.03 18.08
N GLY A 44 29.75 -5.17 18.95
CA GLY A 44 30.43 -4.66 20.14
C GLY A 44 29.55 -4.92 21.35
N ARG A 45 30.10 -5.56 22.39
CA ARG A 45 29.44 -5.75 23.68
C ARG A 45 29.11 -4.37 24.27
N GLY A 46 27.83 -4.01 24.28
CA GLY A 46 27.29 -2.79 24.90
C GLY A 46 26.20 -3.11 25.94
N PRO A 47 26.01 -2.28 26.97
CA PRO A 47 25.29 -2.64 28.20
C PRO A 47 23.77 -2.68 28.04
N ASN A 48 23.11 -3.52 28.84
CA ASN A 48 21.66 -3.79 28.88
C ASN A 48 20.74 -2.55 28.94
N ASN A 49 21.27 -1.36 29.25
CA ASN A 49 20.52 -0.12 29.41
C ASN A 49 19.92 0.41 28.09
N GLU A 50 20.58 0.20 26.94
CA GLU A 50 20.05 0.65 25.63
C GLU A 50 18.80 -0.12 25.21
N LYS A 51 18.75 -1.43 25.54
CA LYS A 51 17.56 -2.27 25.25
C LYS A 51 16.35 -1.80 26.06
N ILE A 52 16.55 -1.46 27.33
CA ILE A 52 15.49 -0.97 28.22
C ILE A 52 14.99 0.41 27.75
N LEU A 53 15.90 1.32 27.39
CA LEU A 53 15.54 2.65 26.86
C LEU A 53 14.73 2.55 25.56
N CYS A 54 15.10 1.65 24.64
CA CYS A 54 14.31 1.40 23.42
C CYS A 54 12.91 0.84 23.73
N SER A 55 12.79 -0.08 24.71
CA SER A 55 11.49 -0.62 25.13
C SER A 55 10.60 0.44 25.76
N CYS A 56 11.13 1.30 26.64
CA CYS A 56 10.38 2.39 27.25
C CYS A 56 9.93 3.43 26.21
N ALA A 57 10.79 3.76 25.24
CA ALA A 57 10.44 4.66 24.14
C ALA A 57 9.31 4.08 23.26
N ALA A 58 9.36 2.78 22.96
CA ALA A 58 8.31 2.11 22.19
C ALA A 58 6.94 2.14 22.90
N LEU A 59 6.90 1.83 24.19
CA LEU A 59 5.66 1.88 24.99
C LEU A 59 5.10 3.31 25.06
N THR A 60 5.98 4.30 25.22
CA THR A 60 5.60 5.72 25.24
C THR A 60 5.00 6.16 23.89
N ASN A 61 5.53 5.64 22.77
CA ASN A 61 5.02 5.94 21.43
C ASN A 61 3.63 5.36 21.20
N GLU A 62 3.47 4.10 21.59
CA GLU A 62 2.21 3.40 21.48
C GLU A 62 1.11 4.11 22.30
N ALA A 63 1.39 4.47 23.55
CA ALA A 63 0.46 5.20 24.39
C ALA A 63 0.05 6.57 23.81
N LYS A 64 1.03 7.33 23.28
CA LYS A 64 0.78 8.60 22.60
C LYS A 64 -0.10 8.41 21.35
N MET A 65 0.24 7.44 20.50
CA MET A 65 -0.52 7.12 19.30
C MET A 65 -1.97 6.75 19.64
N ILE A 66 -2.18 5.84 20.59
CA ILE A 66 -3.52 5.40 21.01
C ILE A 66 -4.34 6.58 21.51
N THR A 67 -3.74 7.49 22.28
CA THR A 67 -4.43 8.66 22.82
C THR A 67 -4.91 9.59 21.71
N VAL A 68 -4.04 9.91 20.75
CA VAL A 68 -4.38 10.82 19.64
C VAL A 68 -5.37 10.17 18.67
N VAL A 69 -5.20 8.88 18.35
CA VAL A 69 -6.17 8.15 17.52
C VAL A 69 -7.53 8.11 18.20
N LYS A 70 -7.60 7.78 19.50
CA LYS A 70 -8.87 7.81 20.25
C LYS A 70 -9.52 9.19 20.25
N TYR A 71 -8.72 10.25 20.37
CA TYR A 71 -9.22 11.62 20.26
C TYR A 71 -9.86 11.88 18.89
N VAL A 72 -9.14 11.61 17.79
CA VAL A 72 -9.67 11.80 16.43
C VAL A 72 -10.93 10.96 16.21
N MET A 73 -10.95 9.70 16.67
CA MET A 73 -12.12 8.84 16.54
C MET A 73 -13.35 9.37 17.30
N ARG A 74 -13.16 9.91 18.51
CA ARG A 74 -14.26 10.56 19.26
C ARG A 74 -14.77 11.82 18.56
N CYS A 75 -13.88 12.61 17.97
CA CYS A 75 -14.30 13.79 17.22
C CYS A 75 -15.10 13.45 15.95
N VAL A 76 -14.83 12.32 15.31
CA VAL A 76 -15.53 11.90 14.07
C VAL A 76 -16.77 11.06 14.35
N PHE A 77 -16.75 10.19 15.36
CA PHE A 77 -17.77 9.16 15.59
C PHE A 77 -18.47 9.27 16.96
N GLU A 78 -18.23 10.35 17.71
CA GLU A 78 -18.68 10.62 19.09
C GLU A 78 -18.09 9.66 20.12
N ASP A 79 -18.34 8.35 19.96
CA ASP A 79 -17.64 7.28 20.65
C ASP A 79 -16.64 6.64 19.69
N ALA A 80 -15.40 6.51 20.14
CA ALA A 80 -14.39 5.75 19.43
C ALA A 80 -14.91 4.34 19.08
N LYS A 81 -15.74 3.70 19.92
CA LYS A 81 -16.23 2.30 19.74
C LYS A 81 -17.05 2.10 18.48
N ASN A 82 -17.65 3.18 18.00
CA ASN A 82 -18.45 3.17 16.78
C ASN A 82 -17.58 3.36 15.53
N ALA A 83 -16.30 3.68 15.68
CA ALA A 83 -15.39 3.88 14.56
C ALA A 83 -15.19 2.58 13.78
N PRO A 84 -15.56 2.54 12.49
CA PRO A 84 -15.33 1.38 11.65
C PRO A 84 -13.83 1.28 11.27
N PRO A 85 -13.37 0.10 10.81
CA PRO A 85 -12.06 -0.07 10.19
C PRO A 85 -11.66 1.05 9.19
N PRO A 86 -10.43 1.61 9.24
CA PRO A 86 -9.92 2.51 8.21
C PRO A 86 -9.54 1.75 6.93
N ILE A 87 -9.51 0.41 6.96
CA ILE A 87 -9.29 -0.45 5.81
C ILE A 87 -10.48 -1.39 5.67
N GLU A 88 -11.05 -1.46 4.47
CA GLU A 88 -12.17 -2.34 4.15
C GLU A 88 -11.77 -3.32 3.05
N LYS A 89 -12.00 -4.62 3.29
CA LYS A 89 -11.83 -5.65 2.27
C LYS A 89 -12.93 -5.52 1.22
N LEU A 90 -12.57 -5.55 -0.06
CA LEU A 90 -13.53 -5.50 -1.15
C LEU A 90 -14.32 -6.82 -1.25
N THR A 91 -15.61 -6.70 -1.57
CA THR A 91 -16.48 -7.82 -1.95
C THR A 91 -16.18 -8.29 -3.37
N ALA A 92 -16.75 -9.42 -3.80
CA ALA A 92 -16.63 -9.89 -5.19
C ALA A 92 -17.07 -8.82 -6.21
N GLU A 93 -18.23 -8.21 -5.97
CA GLU A 93 -18.75 -7.09 -6.77
C GLU A 93 -17.81 -5.87 -6.75
N GLY A 94 -17.26 -5.55 -5.58
CA GLY A 94 -16.28 -4.47 -5.44
C GLY A 94 -15.01 -4.73 -6.23
N MET A 95 -14.55 -5.99 -6.28
CA MET A 95 -13.39 -6.40 -7.09
C MET A 95 -13.68 -6.24 -8.59
N VAL A 96 -14.84 -6.68 -9.07
CA VAL A 96 -15.26 -6.49 -10.48
C VAL A 96 -15.34 -5.00 -10.82
N SER A 97 -15.88 -4.19 -9.92
CA SER A 97 -15.93 -2.73 -10.11
C SER A 97 -14.53 -2.13 -10.24
N VAL A 98 -13.61 -2.40 -9.32
CA VAL A 98 -12.29 -1.74 -9.36
C VAL A 98 -11.32 -2.33 -10.40
N LEU A 99 -11.51 -3.58 -10.81
CA LEU A 99 -10.63 -4.23 -11.78
C LEU A 99 -11.17 -4.20 -13.21
N TRP A 100 -12.49 -4.25 -13.44
CA TRP A 100 -13.06 -4.43 -14.80
C TRP A 100 -13.92 -3.27 -15.32
N LYS A 101 -14.91 -2.77 -14.53
CA LYS A 101 -15.99 -1.91 -15.08
C LYS A 101 -16.15 -0.51 -14.46
N GLY A 102 -15.62 -0.28 -13.28
CA GLY A 102 -15.81 0.98 -12.57
C GLY A 102 -15.00 2.12 -13.19
N GLU A 103 -15.39 3.34 -12.87
CA GLU A 103 -14.60 4.53 -13.19
C GLU A 103 -13.21 4.44 -12.53
N GLY A 104 -12.16 4.64 -13.30
CA GLY A 104 -10.77 4.44 -12.88
C GLY A 104 -10.47 2.98 -12.53
N SER A 105 -11.15 2.04 -13.17
CA SER A 105 -10.83 0.61 -13.05
C SER A 105 -9.51 0.27 -13.71
N LEU A 106 -8.93 -0.86 -13.32
CA LEU A 106 -7.69 -1.37 -13.90
C LEU A 106 -7.77 -1.50 -15.43
N VAL A 107 -8.87 -2.06 -15.96
CA VAL A 107 -9.08 -2.21 -17.41
C VAL A 107 -9.24 -0.85 -18.10
N GLU A 108 -9.93 0.12 -17.50
CA GLU A 108 -10.05 1.46 -18.06
C GLU A 108 -8.68 2.17 -18.12
N ASP A 109 -7.88 2.08 -17.04
CA ASP A 109 -6.53 2.65 -17.01
C ASP A 109 -5.62 2.05 -18.10
N LEU A 110 -5.74 0.74 -18.33
CA LEU A 110 -5.04 0.02 -19.39
C LEU A 110 -5.45 0.56 -20.76
N LEU A 111 -6.75 0.59 -21.05
CA LEU A 111 -7.28 1.07 -22.33
C LEU A 111 -6.89 2.52 -22.58
N HIS A 112 -6.96 3.38 -21.56
CA HIS A 112 -6.53 4.77 -21.65
C HIS A 112 -5.03 4.88 -21.98
N SER A 113 -4.19 4.05 -21.34
CA SER A 113 -2.74 4.03 -21.61
C SER A 113 -2.39 3.48 -22.99
N MET A 114 -3.19 2.54 -23.51
CA MET A 114 -2.96 1.91 -24.82
C MET A 114 -3.51 2.71 -26.00
N THR A 115 -4.56 3.52 -25.80
CA THR A 115 -5.27 4.25 -26.86
C THR A 115 -4.33 5.06 -27.79
N PRO A 116 -3.30 5.78 -27.30
CA PRO A 116 -2.39 6.54 -28.18
C PRO A 116 -1.44 5.68 -29.01
N HIS A 117 -1.40 4.37 -28.79
CA HIS A 117 -0.41 3.45 -29.33
C HIS A 117 -1.01 2.29 -30.14
N LEU A 118 -2.34 2.22 -30.26
CA LEU A 118 -3.05 1.19 -31.00
C LEU A 118 -3.82 1.79 -32.18
N GLU A 119 -3.90 1.02 -33.26
CA GLU A 119 -4.80 1.33 -34.37
C GLU A 119 -6.26 1.28 -33.91
N PRO A 120 -7.14 2.17 -34.42
CA PRO A 120 -8.54 2.26 -33.97
C PRO A 120 -9.32 0.94 -34.06
N ASN A 121 -9.12 0.17 -35.13
CA ASN A 121 -9.81 -1.12 -35.33
C ASN A 121 -9.40 -2.15 -34.27
N LEU A 122 -8.10 -2.26 -34.00
CA LEU A 122 -7.58 -3.15 -32.96
C LEU A 122 -8.08 -2.78 -31.56
N LEU A 123 -8.25 -1.47 -31.30
CA LEU A 123 -8.81 -0.99 -30.05
C LEU A 123 -10.31 -1.31 -29.92
N ILE A 124 -11.07 -1.26 -31.01
CA ILE A 124 -12.49 -1.67 -31.04
C ILE A 124 -12.60 -3.17 -30.76
N ASP A 125 -11.79 -3.99 -31.42
CA ASP A 125 -11.77 -5.44 -31.23
C ASP A 125 -11.41 -5.80 -29.78
N LEU A 126 -10.39 -5.15 -29.22
CA LEU A 126 -10.01 -5.34 -27.81
C LEU A 126 -11.14 -4.96 -26.85
N LYS A 127 -11.81 -3.83 -27.08
CA LYS A 127 -12.96 -3.42 -26.26
C LYS A 127 -14.10 -4.41 -26.35
N SER A 128 -14.38 -4.93 -27.54
CA SER A 128 -15.39 -5.97 -27.77
C SER A 128 -15.04 -7.26 -27.01
N ASN A 129 -13.79 -7.71 -27.08
CA ASN A 129 -13.32 -8.90 -26.37
C ASN A 129 -13.39 -8.73 -24.84
N ILE A 130 -13.02 -7.56 -24.32
CA ILE A 130 -13.15 -7.22 -22.89
C ILE A 130 -14.62 -7.25 -22.45
N GLN A 131 -15.54 -6.76 -23.29
CA GLN A 131 -16.97 -6.79 -22.99
C GLN A 131 -17.52 -8.22 -23.01
N ALA A 132 -17.08 -9.05 -23.97
CA ALA A 132 -17.47 -10.46 -24.07
C ALA A 132 -16.99 -11.30 -22.88
N HIS A 133 -15.89 -10.90 -22.24
CA HIS A 133 -15.28 -11.58 -21.09
C HIS A 133 -15.61 -10.94 -19.73
N ASP A 134 -16.72 -10.21 -19.67
CA ASP A 134 -17.17 -9.57 -18.44
C ASP A 134 -17.43 -10.56 -17.29
N PRO A 135 -16.75 -10.39 -16.12
CA PRO A 135 -16.92 -11.27 -14.98
C PRO A 135 -18.15 -10.96 -14.13
N SER A 136 -18.98 -9.96 -14.45
CA SER A 136 -20.12 -9.52 -13.60
C SER A 136 -21.16 -10.63 -13.28
N GLY A 137 -21.18 -11.73 -14.05
CA GLY A 137 -22.04 -12.91 -13.81
C GLY A 137 -21.29 -14.16 -13.36
N SER A 138 -19.99 -14.09 -13.08
CA SER A 138 -19.18 -15.25 -12.67
C SER A 138 -18.24 -14.89 -11.52
N ASP A 139 -18.04 -15.79 -10.56
CA ASP A 139 -17.10 -15.58 -9.45
C ASP A 139 -15.61 -15.58 -9.87
N ASN A 140 -15.30 -15.69 -11.16
CA ASN A 140 -13.96 -16.02 -11.63
C ASN A 140 -13.28 -14.88 -12.41
N ILE A 141 -13.16 -13.72 -11.76
CA ILE A 141 -12.39 -12.56 -12.25
C ILE A 141 -10.93 -12.90 -12.61
N GLU A 142 -10.34 -13.86 -11.90
CA GLU A 142 -9.01 -14.39 -12.19
C GLU A 142 -8.92 -14.94 -13.62
N THR A 143 -9.96 -15.66 -14.08
CA THR A 143 -9.99 -16.21 -15.44
C THR A 143 -10.16 -15.12 -16.49
N ALA A 144 -11.01 -14.12 -16.24
CA ALA A 144 -11.15 -12.96 -17.12
C ALA A 144 -9.82 -12.20 -17.27
N LEU A 145 -9.11 -11.96 -16.16
CA LEU A 145 -7.79 -11.32 -16.18
C LEU A 145 -6.74 -12.17 -16.91
N ARG A 146 -6.74 -13.50 -16.75
CA ARG A 146 -5.83 -14.39 -17.50
C ARG A 146 -6.08 -14.35 -19.01
N LYS A 147 -7.34 -14.31 -19.44
CA LYS A 147 -7.68 -14.14 -20.86
C LYS A 147 -7.22 -12.79 -21.39
N LEU A 148 -7.47 -11.71 -20.66
CA LEU A 148 -6.99 -10.37 -21.03
C LEU A 148 -5.46 -10.31 -21.12
N ARG A 149 -4.75 -10.96 -20.19
CA ARG A 149 -3.29 -11.12 -20.26
C ARG A 149 -2.88 -11.77 -21.58
N ASP A 150 -3.52 -12.87 -21.97
CA ASP A 150 -3.15 -13.60 -23.19
C ASP A 150 -3.48 -12.79 -24.46
N GLU A 151 -4.59 -12.06 -24.48
CA GLU A 151 -4.92 -11.10 -25.54
C GLU A 151 -3.87 -10.01 -25.67
N LEU A 152 -3.44 -9.40 -24.55
CA LEU A 152 -2.42 -8.35 -24.57
C LEU A 152 -1.09 -8.80 -25.17
N ARG A 153 -0.74 -10.09 -25.03
CA ARG A 153 0.51 -10.63 -25.56
C ARG A 153 0.52 -10.80 -27.07
N ASN A 154 -0.65 -10.82 -27.71
CA ASN A 154 -0.76 -10.93 -29.16
C ASN A 154 -0.51 -9.59 -29.85
N PHE A 155 -0.49 -8.48 -29.12
CA PHE A 155 -0.22 -7.16 -29.70
C PHE A 155 1.29 -6.92 -29.93
N PRO A 156 1.66 -6.26 -31.03
CA PRO A 156 3.04 -5.95 -31.34
C PRO A 156 3.63 -4.96 -30.32
N CYS A 157 4.81 -5.29 -29.79
CA CYS A 157 5.50 -4.43 -28.84
C CYS A 157 6.52 -3.51 -29.53
N SER A 158 6.68 -2.29 -29.00
CA SER A 158 7.71 -1.33 -29.42
C SER A 158 8.42 -0.71 -28.22
N LYS A 159 9.52 0.04 -28.45
CA LYS A 159 10.21 0.77 -27.36
C LYS A 159 9.31 1.77 -26.62
N LYS A 160 8.25 2.25 -27.28
CA LYS A 160 7.28 3.20 -26.72
C LYS A 160 6.03 2.53 -26.16
N CYS A 161 5.81 1.26 -26.47
CA CYS A 161 4.57 0.53 -26.18
C CYS A 161 4.88 -0.91 -25.76
N ARG A 162 4.82 -1.21 -24.46
CA ARG A 162 5.20 -2.52 -23.91
C ARG A 162 3.96 -3.29 -23.44
N HIS A 163 3.19 -3.86 -24.38
CA HIS A 163 2.00 -4.68 -24.06
C HIS A 163 2.35 -5.96 -23.30
N ASP A 164 3.54 -6.53 -23.54
CA ASP A 164 4.09 -7.65 -22.78
C ASP A 164 4.23 -7.30 -21.28
N ALA A 165 4.76 -6.12 -20.96
CA ALA A 165 4.89 -5.66 -19.59
C ALA A 165 3.53 -5.41 -18.91
N ALA A 166 2.56 -4.88 -19.66
CA ALA A 166 1.19 -4.73 -19.20
C ALA A 166 0.53 -6.09 -18.93
N ALA A 167 0.73 -7.08 -19.81
CA ALA A 167 0.26 -8.45 -19.61
C ALA A 167 0.86 -9.07 -18.34
N ASP A 168 2.14 -8.86 -18.06
CA ASP A 168 2.78 -9.35 -16.84
C ASP A 168 2.17 -8.73 -15.58
N LEU A 169 1.82 -7.44 -15.63
CA LEU A 169 1.13 -6.77 -14.54
C LEU A 169 -0.27 -7.35 -14.32
N ILE A 170 -1.04 -7.59 -15.41
CA ILE A 170 -2.36 -8.23 -15.33
C ILE A 170 -2.25 -9.63 -14.75
N HIS A 171 -1.22 -10.39 -15.13
CA HIS A 171 -0.95 -11.70 -14.55
C HIS A 171 -0.75 -11.61 -13.04
N ILE A 172 0.02 -10.63 -12.54
CA ILE A 172 0.19 -10.43 -11.09
C ILE A 172 -1.15 -10.06 -10.42
N TYR A 173 -1.98 -9.23 -11.06
CA TYR A 173 -3.32 -8.92 -10.55
C TYR A 173 -4.24 -10.15 -10.51
N ALA A 174 -4.18 -11.04 -11.51
CA ALA A 174 -4.98 -12.25 -11.56
C ALA A 174 -4.72 -13.18 -10.35
N TYR A 175 -3.48 -13.19 -9.85
CA TYR A 175 -3.10 -13.98 -8.67
C TYR A 175 -3.26 -13.23 -7.34
N THR A 176 -3.76 -11.99 -7.36
CA THR A 176 -4.08 -11.25 -6.13
C THR A 176 -5.45 -11.69 -5.63
N LYS A 177 -5.49 -12.24 -4.42
CA LYS A 177 -6.69 -12.84 -3.80
C LYS A 177 -7.47 -11.84 -2.98
N VAL A 178 -6.81 -10.85 -2.37
CA VAL A 178 -7.48 -9.87 -1.52
C VAL A 178 -7.13 -8.44 -1.92
N PHE A 179 -8.18 -7.65 -2.11
CA PHE A 179 -8.10 -6.22 -2.33
C PHE A 179 -8.75 -5.46 -1.19
N PHE A 180 -8.18 -4.30 -0.89
CA PHE A 180 -8.63 -3.41 0.16
C PHE A 180 -8.83 -2.00 -0.37
N LYS A 181 -9.81 -1.29 0.16
CA LYS A 181 -9.95 0.16 -0.01
C LYS A 181 -9.71 0.87 1.32
N ILE A 182 -9.16 2.08 1.23
CA ILE A 182 -9.00 2.94 2.41
C ILE A 182 -10.34 3.63 2.66
N ARG A 183 -10.88 3.46 3.88
CA ARG A 183 -12.03 4.21 4.36
C ARG A 183 -11.54 5.55 4.87
N LYS A 184 -11.81 6.60 4.09
CA LYS A 184 -11.51 7.98 4.47
C LYS A 184 -12.40 8.41 5.62
N TYR A 185 -11.81 8.92 6.69
CA TYR A 185 -12.56 9.59 7.74
C TYR A 185 -12.69 11.08 7.46
N LYS A 186 -13.61 11.74 8.18
CA LYS A 186 -13.71 13.19 8.16
C LYS A 186 -12.45 13.80 8.80
N SER A 187 -11.87 14.81 8.16
CA SER A 187 -10.77 15.58 8.74
C SER A 187 -11.22 16.29 10.01
N VAL A 188 -10.37 16.31 11.03
CA VAL A 188 -10.63 16.94 12.33
C VAL A 188 -9.60 18.03 12.57
N THR A 189 -10.04 19.20 12.99
CA THR A 189 -9.15 20.25 13.50
C THR A 189 -9.28 20.29 15.01
N SER A 190 -8.15 20.25 15.72
CA SER A 190 -8.16 20.39 17.18
C SER A 190 -8.68 21.78 17.59
N PRO A 191 -9.22 21.92 18.82
CA PRO A 191 -9.38 23.23 19.43
C PRO A 191 -8.06 24.01 19.41
N PRO A 192 -8.13 25.35 19.37
CA PRO A 192 -6.95 26.19 19.40
C PRO A 192 -6.19 26.02 20.71
N VAL A 193 -4.87 25.92 20.59
CA VAL A 193 -3.93 25.99 21.71
C VAL A 193 -3.14 27.27 21.57
N TYR A 194 -3.15 28.09 22.61
CA TYR A 194 -2.36 29.31 22.66
C TYR A 194 -0.98 28.98 23.20
N ILE A 195 0.03 29.15 22.34
CA ILE A 195 1.44 28.87 22.67
C ILE A 195 2.09 30.20 23.02
N SER A 196 2.63 30.29 24.23
CA SER A 196 3.45 31.42 24.68
C SER A 196 4.88 31.26 24.15
N PRO A 197 5.61 32.36 23.90
CA PRO A 197 7.05 32.31 23.61
C PRO A 197 7.86 31.56 24.67
N LEU A 198 7.38 31.52 25.93
CA LEU A 198 8.01 30.77 27.03
C LEU A 198 7.88 29.25 26.88
N ASP A 199 6.86 28.77 26.15
CA ASP A 199 6.58 27.33 25.98
C ASP A 199 7.53 26.66 24.97
N LEU A 200 8.16 27.43 24.08
CA LEU A 200 8.99 26.89 22.99
C LEU A 200 10.49 26.82 23.28
N GLY A 201 10.88 27.13 24.52
CA GLY A 201 12.27 27.15 24.95
C GLY A 201 13.11 28.25 24.28
N PRO A 202 14.35 28.47 24.78
CA PRO A 202 15.14 29.65 24.44
C PRO A 202 15.55 29.74 22.96
N LYS A 203 15.46 28.64 22.20
CA LYS A 203 15.82 28.62 20.76
C LYS A 203 14.77 29.20 19.84
N TYR A 204 13.53 29.35 20.31
CA TYR A 204 12.39 29.75 19.50
C TYR A 204 11.62 30.95 20.08
N ALA A 205 11.93 31.37 21.32
CA ALA A 205 11.35 32.53 21.98
C ALA A 205 11.49 33.82 21.14
N ASP A 206 12.66 34.04 20.55
CA ASP A 206 12.94 35.26 19.75
C ASP A 206 12.22 35.27 18.39
N LYS A 207 11.64 34.14 17.95
CA LYS A 207 11.00 34.01 16.63
C LYS A 207 9.49 34.27 16.65
N MET A 208 8.85 34.29 17.82
CA MET A 208 7.37 34.30 17.93
C MET A 208 6.77 35.66 18.29
N GLY A 209 7.57 36.71 18.48
CA GLY A 209 7.08 38.02 18.96
C GLY A 209 6.59 37.97 20.41
N SER A 210 6.03 39.07 20.92
CA SER A 210 5.58 39.21 22.32
C SER A 210 4.17 38.66 22.59
N GLY A 211 3.49 38.10 21.59
CA GLY A 211 2.09 37.65 21.67
C GLY A 211 1.94 36.13 21.76
N PHE A 212 0.78 35.69 22.25
CA PHE A 212 0.37 34.28 22.15
C PHE A 212 0.11 33.93 20.68
N GLN A 213 0.68 32.84 20.21
CA GLN A 213 0.36 32.31 18.89
C GLN A 213 -0.71 31.23 19.01
N GLU A 214 -1.80 31.41 18.27
CA GLU A 214 -2.83 30.39 18.13
C GLU A 214 -2.35 29.27 17.22
N TYR A 215 -2.41 28.04 17.73
CA TYR A 215 -2.05 26.84 17.01
C TYR A 215 -3.22 25.84 17.00
N CYS A 216 -3.62 25.44 15.79
CA CYS A 216 -4.60 24.39 15.56
C CYS A 216 -3.93 23.24 14.79
N LYS A 217 -4.12 21.99 15.25
CA LYS A 217 -3.65 20.82 14.53
C LYS A 217 -4.78 20.23 13.69
N THR A 218 -4.58 20.20 12.38
CA THR A 218 -5.46 19.46 11.47
C THR A 218 -4.98 18.03 11.30
N TYR A 219 -5.89 17.08 11.55
CA TYR A 219 -5.76 15.66 11.31
C TYR A 219 -6.49 15.32 10.01
N GLY A 220 -5.73 14.87 9.00
CA GLY A 220 -6.28 14.55 7.68
C GLY A 220 -7.09 13.24 7.64
N GLU A 221 -7.76 13.00 6.52
CA GLU A 221 -8.67 11.86 6.30
C GLU A 221 -8.04 10.48 6.57
N ASN A 222 -6.73 10.34 6.35
CA ASN A 222 -5.97 9.10 6.52
C ASN A 222 -5.10 9.07 7.77
N TYR A 223 -5.16 10.13 8.61
CA TYR A 223 -4.28 10.30 9.75
C TYR A 223 -4.27 9.08 10.67
N CYS A 224 -5.45 8.55 11.02
CA CYS A 224 -5.58 7.37 11.88
C CYS A 224 -4.88 6.15 11.26
N LEU A 225 -5.06 5.91 9.96
CA LEU A 225 -4.38 4.80 9.28
C LEU A 225 -2.86 4.99 9.26
N GLY A 226 -2.40 6.20 8.94
CA GLY A 226 -0.98 6.56 8.95
C GLY A 226 -0.35 6.35 10.33
N GLN A 227 -1.02 6.78 11.39
CA GLN A 227 -0.56 6.60 12.77
C GLN A 227 -0.53 5.13 13.20
N LEU A 228 -1.53 4.34 12.82
CA LEU A 228 -1.54 2.89 13.09
C LEU A 228 -0.38 2.16 12.40
N ILE A 229 0.02 2.61 11.21
CA ILE A 229 1.13 2.00 10.45
C ILE A 229 2.51 2.48 10.95
N TYR A 230 2.63 3.75 11.36
CA TYR A 230 3.90 4.37 11.75
C TYR A 230 4.01 4.70 13.25
N TRP A 231 3.27 4.00 14.10
CA TRP A 231 3.20 4.25 15.54
C TRP A 231 4.58 4.30 16.22
N TYR A 232 5.56 3.55 15.70
CA TYR A 232 6.91 3.47 16.26
C TYR A 232 7.80 4.69 16.00
N SER A 233 7.40 5.62 15.12
CA SER A 233 8.27 6.68 14.60
C SER A 233 7.79 8.08 15.02
N GLN A 234 8.39 8.62 16.09
CA GLN A 234 8.06 9.95 16.66
C GLN A 234 8.39 11.16 15.77
N MET A 235 9.33 11.04 14.82
CA MET A 235 9.79 12.18 13.99
C MET A 235 8.87 12.51 12.81
N ASN A 236 7.69 11.89 12.71
CA ASN A 236 6.86 11.99 11.52
C ASN A 236 5.88 13.17 11.61
N ALA A 237 6.28 14.32 11.07
CA ALA A 237 5.38 15.46 10.88
C ALA A 237 4.23 15.17 9.90
N ASP A 238 4.42 14.21 8.97
CA ASP A 238 3.43 13.79 7.97
C ASP A 238 3.45 12.26 7.74
N PRO A 239 2.61 11.49 8.45
CA PRO A 239 2.50 10.04 8.29
C PRO A 239 1.89 9.62 6.94
N ASP A 240 1.11 10.48 6.28
CA ASP A 240 0.40 10.17 5.04
C ASP A 240 1.39 10.08 3.86
N CYS A 241 2.32 11.03 3.76
CA CYS A 241 3.37 11.00 2.74
C CYS A 241 4.28 9.75 2.84
N ARG A 242 4.61 9.30 4.05
CA ARG A 242 5.37 8.06 4.24
C ARG A 242 4.56 6.83 3.84
N LEU A 243 3.27 6.77 4.19
CA LEU A 243 2.39 5.66 3.81
C LEU A 243 2.36 5.46 2.30
N VAL A 244 2.21 6.56 1.55
CA VAL A 244 2.23 6.56 0.08
C VAL A 244 3.55 6.01 -0.49
N ARG A 245 4.67 6.20 0.21
CA ARG A 245 5.98 5.68 -0.23
C ARG A 245 6.14 4.20 0.10
N ALA A 246 5.77 3.78 1.30
CA ALA A 246 5.99 2.40 1.75
C ALA A 246 5.11 1.39 1.02
N ARG A 247 3.92 1.79 0.54
CA ARG A 247 3.01 0.89 -0.18
C ARG A 247 3.48 0.48 -1.58
N LYS A 248 4.41 1.24 -2.19
CA LYS A 248 4.74 1.11 -3.62
C LYS A 248 5.41 -0.24 -3.89
N GLY A 249 4.79 -1.05 -4.73
CA GLY A 249 5.30 -2.33 -5.17
C GLY A 249 4.93 -3.50 -4.26
N CYS A 250 4.88 -3.31 -2.94
CA CYS A 250 4.49 -4.38 -2.00
C CYS A 250 2.99 -4.42 -1.69
N LEU A 251 2.29 -3.28 -1.63
CA LEU A 251 0.84 -3.20 -1.39
C LEU A 251 0.08 -2.69 -2.63
N SER A 252 0.68 -1.76 -3.37
CA SER A 252 0.13 -1.21 -4.60
C SER A 252 1.05 -1.56 -5.76
N LEU A 253 0.54 -2.25 -6.77
CA LEU A 253 1.30 -2.58 -7.97
C LEU A 253 1.51 -1.33 -8.86
N PRO A 254 2.46 -1.38 -9.82
CA PRO A 254 2.69 -0.28 -10.75
C PRO A 254 1.46 0.10 -11.57
N ASP A 255 1.45 1.34 -12.05
CA ASP A 255 0.45 1.88 -12.97
C ASP A 255 0.79 1.49 -14.43
N PHE A 256 -0.22 1.27 -15.29
CA PHE A 256 0.04 0.92 -16.70
C PHE A 256 0.83 1.97 -17.45
N SER A 257 0.72 3.26 -17.10
CA SER A 257 1.53 4.32 -17.72
C SER A 257 3.04 4.13 -17.52
N SER A 258 3.48 3.22 -16.65
CA SER A 258 4.87 2.78 -16.56
C SER A 258 5.41 2.15 -17.84
N TYR A 259 4.53 1.60 -18.68
CA TYR A 259 4.86 0.76 -19.83
C TYR A 259 4.56 1.42 -21.19
N TYR A 260 3.97 2.61 -21.17
CA TYR A 260 3.58 3.37 -22.35
C TYR A 260 4.22 4.75 -22.31
N ALA A 261 4.93 5.12 -23.38
CA ALA A 261 5.65 6.38 -23.45
C ALA A 261 4.68 7.55 -23.66
N LYS A 262 4.72 8.53 -22.76
CA LYS A 262 4.02 9.81 -22.98
C LYS A 262 4.70 10.58 -24.11
N THR A 263 3.90 11.26 -24.92
CA THR A 263 4.16 11.85 -26.26
C THR A 263 5.44 12.71 -26.42
N GLN A 264 6.21 13.01 -25.37
CA GLN A 264 7.39 13.88 -25.45
C GLN A 264 8.65 13.44 -24.68
N LYS A 265 8.70 12.28 -24.01
CA LYS A 265 9.96 11.80 -23.38
C LYS A 265 10.17 10.29 -23.57
N PRO A 266 11.36 9.87 -24.04
CA PRO A 266 11.70 8.44 -24.07
C PRO A 266 11.70 7.87 -22.65
N LEU A 267 11.23 6.63 -22.51
CA LEU A 267 11.29 5.88 -21.26
C LEU A 267 12.77 5.75 -20.86
N ARG A 268 13.17 6.29 -19.70
CA ARG A 268 14.59 6.35 -19.25
C ARG A 268 15.24 4.97 -19.08
N GLU A 269 14.43 3.96 -18.76
CA GLU A 269 14.81 2.56 -18.69
C GLU A 269 13.75 1.73 -19.44
N HIS A 270 14.16 0.64 -20.09
CA HIS A 270 13.24 -0.22 -20.85
C HIS A 270 12.83 -1.44 -20.02
N TYR A 271 11.55 -1.83 -20.13
CA TYR A 271 11.09 -3.10 -19.58
C TYR A 271 11.81 -4.25 -20.30
N SER A 272 12.65 -4.97 -19.56
CA SER A 272 13.50 -6.05 -20.08
C SER A 272 13.44 -7.25 -19.15
N LEU A 273 13.94 -8.40 -19.61
CA LEU A 273 14.03 -9.61 -18.78
C LEU A 273 14.81 -9.36 -17.47
N ARG A 274 15.78 -8.44 -17.46
CA ARG A 274 16.50 -8.04 -16.23
C ARG A 274 15.56 -7.37 -15.24
N THR A 275 14.65 -6.51 -15.70
CA THR A 275 13.63 -5.86 -14.88
C THR A 275 12.68 -6.88 -14.26
N VAL A 276 12.28 -7.89 -15.04
CA VAL A 276 11.41 -9.00 -14.58
C VAL A 276 12.11 -9.82 -13.50
N ARG A 277 13.36 -10.23 -13.74
CA ARG A 277 14.15 -11.00 -12.76
C ARG A 277 14.33 -10.21 -11.46
N PHE A 278 14.61 -8.92 -11.55
CA PHE A 278 14.71 -8.05 -10.38
C PHE A 278 13.38 -7.99 -9.62
N MET A 279 12.28 -7.74 -10.32
CA MET A 279 10.93 -7.71 -9.76
C MET A 279 10.61 -9.01 -9.03
N MET A 280 10.78 -10.16 -9.69
CA MET A 280 10.55 -11.47 -9.10
C MET A 280 11.43 -11.72 -7.88
N SER A 281 12.72 -11.38 -7.94
CA SER A 281 13.62 -11.52 -6.79
C SER A 281 13.17 -10.66 -5.60
N ARG A 282 12.60 -9.48 -5.84
CA ARG A 282 12.06 -8.62 -4.78
C ARG A 282 10.79 -9.20 -4.19
N MET A 283 9.89 -9.70 -5.03
CA MET A 283 8.66 -10.37 -4.59
C MET A 283 8.97 -11.58 -3.71
N GLU A 284 9.93 -12.43 -4.10
CA GLU A 284 10.31 -13.64 -3.36
C GLU A 284 11.10 -13.36 -2.07
N LYS A 285 12.13 -12.49 -2.13
CA LYS A 285 13.08 -12.31 -1.02
C LYS A 285 12.68 -11.22 -0.03
N GLU A 286 12.01 -10.17 -0.52
CA GLU A 286 11.73 -8.96 0.25
C GLU A 286 10.30 -8.44 -0.03
N PRO A 287 9.24 -9.27 0.12
CA PRO A 287 7.86 -8.94 -0.25
C PRO A 287 7.32 -7.71 0.49
N GLN A 288 7.84 -7.41 1.68
CA GLN A 288 7.46 -6.28 2.52
C GLN A 288 8.11 -4.95 2.10
N ARG A 289 9.21 -4.98 1.33
CA ARG A 289 9.95 -3.76 1.02
C ARG A 289 9.34 -3.04 -0.19
N PRO A 290 9.24 -1.69 -0.13
CA PRO A 290 8.81 -0.93 -1.30
C PRO A 290 9.77 -1.12 -2.46
N TRP A 291 9.26 -1.00 -3.67
CA TRP A 291 10.08 -1.07 -4.88
C TRP A 291 10.90 0.22 -5.04
N PRO A 292 12.13 0.14 -5.59
CA PRO A 292 12.99 1.31 -5.81
C PRO A 292 12.31 2.39 -6.66
N LYS A 293 12.59 3.66 -6.34
CA LYS A 293 12.04 4.82 -7.06
C LYS A 293 12.71 5.08 -8.41
N ASP A 294 13.96 4.67 -8.57
CA ASP A 294 14.81 5.07 -9.71
C ASP A 294 14.67 4.13 -10.91
N ARG A 295 13.47 3.58 -11.11
CA ARG A 295 13.18 2.52 -12.09
C ARG A 295 11.97 2.88 -12.92
N ILE A 296 11.62 2.02 -13.86
CA ILE A 296 10.50 2.20 -14.80
C ILE A 296 9.11 2.32 -14.16
N TRP A 297 8.94 1.91 -12.89
CA TRP A 297 7.61 1.80 -12.28
C TRP A 297 7.10 3.14 -11.78
N LEU A 298 6.01 3.58 -12.38
CA LEU A 298 5.18 4.65 -11.89
C LEU A 298 4.08 4.06 -10.99
N PHE A 299 3.69 4.80 -9.97
CA PHE A 299 2.66 4.39 -9.02
C PHE A 299 1.67 5.54 -8.83
N LYS A 300 0.38 5.22 -8.78
CA LYS A 300 -0.65 6.20 -8.45
C LYS A 300 -0.39 6.84 -7.08
N SER A 301 -0.48 8.16 -7.03
CA SER A 301 -0.33 8.93 -5.78
C SER A 301 -1.50 8.71 -4.82
N ASN A 302 -2.69 8.40 -5.33
CA ASN A 302 -3.88 8.10 -4.53
C ASN A 302 -4.74 7.00 -5.18
N PRO A 303 -4.33 5.72 -5.09
CA PRO A 303 -5.08 4.61 -5.66
C PRO A 303 -6.37 4.38 -4.86
N LYS A 304 -7.46 4.07 -5.57
CA LYS A 304 -8.78 3.78 -4.99
C LYS A 304 -8.77 2.49 -4.15
N PHE A 305 -7.85 1.58 -4.48
CA PHE A 305 -7.67 0.29 -3.81
C PHE A 305 -6.19 -0.09 -3.75
N PHE A 306 -5.86 -1.09 -2.93
CA PHE A 306 -4.55 -1.72 -2.92
C PHE A 306 -4.72 -3.22 -2.68
N GLY A 307 -3.75 -3.98 -3.15
CA GLY A 307 -3.78 -5.44 -3.18
C GLY A 307 -2.59 -5.92 -4.00
N SER A 308 -1.95 -6.99 -3.54
CA SER A 308 -0.87 -7.63 -4.26
C SER A 308 -0.71 -9.07 -3.79
N PRO A 309 -0.07 -9.94 -4.60
CA PRO A 309 0.23 -11.30 -4.16
C PRO A 309 1.20 -11.32 -2.97
N MET A 310 2.03 -10.28 -2.80
CA MET A 310 2.92 -10.15 -1.65
C MET A 310 2.15 -9.87 -0.37
N LEU A 311 1.10 -9.04 -0.44
CA LEU A 311 0.20 -8.83 0.68
C LEU A 311 -0.55 -10.12 1.02
N ASP A 312 -1.03 -10.84 0.02
CA ASP A 312 -1.72 -12.11 0.23
C ASP A 312 -0.82 -13.17 0.89
N ALA A 313 0.42 -13.31 0.40
CA ALA A 313 1.42 -14.20 0.99
C ALA A 313 1.66 -13.89 2.47
N VAL A 314 1.77 -12.59 2.80
CA VAL A 314 1.91 -12.10 4.16
C VAL A 314 0.68 -12.41 5.02
N LEU A 315 -0.52 -12.10 4.55
CA LEU A 315 -1.76 -12.28 5.30
C LEU A 315 -2.05 -13.76 5.59
N ASN A 316 -1.75 -14.63 4.62
CA ASN A 316 -1.98 -16.06 4.70
C ASN A 316 -0.78 -16.83 5.28
N LYS A 317 0.35 -16.15 5.56
CA LYS A 317 1.61 -16.76 6.01
C LYS A 317 2.09 -17.88 5.10
N CYS A 318 1.93 -17.71 3.79
CA CYS A 318 2.30 -18.68 2.77
C CYS A 318 3.33 -18.08 1.80
N PRO A 319 4.12 -18.92 1.09
CA PRO A 319 4.95 -18.43 0.01
C PRO A 319 4.08 -17.88 -1.13
N LEU A 320 4.69 -17.08 -2.01
CA LEU A 320 4.05 -16.64 -3.24
C LEU A 320 3.60 -17.82 -4.09
N ASP A 321 2.53 -17.59 -4.86
CA ASP A 321 1.97 -18.58 -5.76
C ASP A 321 3.02 -19.09 -6.77
N LYS A 322 3.21 -20.40 -6.80
CA LYS A 322 4.24 -21.04 -7.62
C LYS A 322 3.92 -20.97 -9.11
N GLU A 323 2.65 -21.06 -9.48
CA GLU A 323 2.20 -21.00 -10.88
C GLU A 323 2.41 -19.58 -11.41
N MET A 324 2.05 -18.57 -10.61
CA MET A 324 2.29 -17.16 -10.95
C MET A 324 3.78 -16.93 -11.26
N MET A 325 4.66 -17.35 -10.33
CA MET A 325 6.10 -17.16 -10.45
C MET A 325 6.70 -17.99 -11.59
N HIS A 326 6.22 -19.21 -11.80
CA HIS A 326 6.68 -20.07 -12.88
C HIS A 326 6.36 -19.44 -14.25
N TRP A 327 5.13 -18.99 -14.48
CA TRP A 327 4.75 -18.34 -15.72
C TRP A 327 5.58 -17.08 -16.00
N LEU A 328 5.83 -16.24 -14.98
CA LEU A 328 6.69 -15.06 -15.15
C LEU A 328 8.15 -15.44 -15.51
N LYS A 329 8.63 -16.61 -15.09
CA LYS A 329 9.99 -17.11 -15.40
C LYS A 329 10.10 -17.72 -16.79
N THR A 330 9.09 -18.46 -17.24
CA THR A 330 9.15 -19.27 -18.46
C THR A 330 8.47 -18.64 -19.67
N ARG A 331 7.72 -17.56 -19.48
CA ARG A 331 7.04 -16.88 -20.58
C ARG A 331 7.99 -16.47 -21.71
N PRO A 332 7.56 -16.52 -22.98
CA PRO A 332 8.39 -16.07 -24.10
C PRO A 332 8.63 -14.55 -24.05
N ALA A 333 9.77 -14.10 -24.55
CA ALA A 333 10.01 -12.67 -24.77
C ALA A 333 9.34 -12.24 -26.08
N VAL A 334 8.33 -11.37 -26.01
CA VAL A 334 7.62 -10.85 -27.20
C VAL A 334 8.43 -9.75 -27.87
N PHE A 335 9.24 -9.02 -27.10
CA PHE A 335 10.09 -7.95 -27.59
C PHE A 335 11.56 -8.29 -27.36
N GLN A 336 12.36 -8.20 -28.43
CA GLN A 336 13.80 -8.53 -28.44
C GLN A 336 14.72 -7.30 -28.60
N GLY A 337 14.16 -6.08 -28.52
CA GLY A 337 14.85 -4.84 -28.95
C GLY A 337 15.51 -3.98 -27.88
#